data_AF-A0A3M7EUV6-F1
#
_entry.id   AF-A0A3M7EUV6-F1
#
_cell.length_a   1.000
_cell.length_b   1.000
_cell.length_c   1.000
_cell.angle_alpha   90.00
_cell.angle_beta   90.00
_cell.angle_gamma   90.00
#
_symmetry.space_group_name_H-M   'P 1'
#
loop_
_entity.id
_entity.type
_entity.pdbx_description
1 polymer ?
#
loop_
_entity_poly.entity_id
_entity_poly.type
_entity_poly.pdbx_seq_one_letter_code
_entity_poly.pdbx_strand_id
1 'polypeptide(L)'
;MEEDRAATDIGPTVSAELNGDPEPVEKKPKRRFIGRKAAEAKAAAKAEQNGGDAANLEDSGAIQVAPKRRPARALNNVPEEILNDPAINEAIALLPRNYNFEIHKTIHRIRTSGATKIALQMPEGLLLFATTISDILTAFCPGTETLIMGDVTYGACCVDDFTARALGCDLLVHYAHSCLIPVNVTGGIKTLYVFVDIQIDVEHLLATIERNFRAGSTIAMVGTIQFNATLHGTAPQLREAGYNVLIPQITPLSKGEILGCTSPHLPNKDGEAEKKVDCILYLGDGRFHLESAMIHNPSIPAYRYDPYSRRLTHEIYDHGTLLTDRGKALQQARKAKKWGLILGSLGRQGNPHTLQLIEAHLRDHGIPFINLLLSEIFPGKLAMMEEVECWVQVACPRLSIDWGYAFPRPLLTPYEALVVLGGRESWEGKGVKGGSGELEAGTYPMDYYSKEGLGRVKAEDVVGRKNCKATN
;
A
#
# COMPACT_ATOMS: atom_id res chain seq x y z
N MET A 1 9.37 -13.58 -30.30
CA MET A 1 9.10 -13.64 -28.84
C MET A 1 7.60 -13.66 -28.52
N GLU A 2 6.72 -13.12 -29.36
CA GLU A 2 5.26 -13.36 -29.28
C GLU A 2 4.82 -14.66 -29.97
N GLU A 3 5.52 -15.12 -31.01
CA GLU A 3 5.15 -16.35 -31.73
C GLU A 3 5.48 -17.65 -30.96
N ASP A 4 6.41 -17.62 -29.98
CA ASP A 4 6.74 -18.78 -29.14
C ASP A 4 5.73 -19.02 -28.01
N ARG A 5 4.83 -18.07 -27.72
CA ARG A 5 3.82 -18.19 -26.65
C ARG A 5 2.52 -18.85 -27.12
N ALA A 6 2.29 -18.98 -28.43
CA ALA A 6 1.10 -19.61 -28.98
C ALA A 6 1.22 -21.15 -29.08
N ALA A 7 2.40 -21.73 -28.87
CA ALA A 7 2.67 -23.15 -29.13
C ALA A 7 2.53 -24.07 -27.89
N THR A 8 2.19 -23.54 -26.71
CA THR A 8 2.18 -24.31 -25.45
C THR A 8 0.84 -24.33 -24.71
N ASP A 9 -0.24 -23.84 -25.32
CA ASP A 9 -1.57 -23.87 -24.71
C ASP A 9 -2.37 -25.10 -25.18
N ILE A 10 -2.16 -26.22 -24.50
CA ILE A 10 -3.02 -27.41 -24.61
C ILE A 10 -3.43 -27.83 -23.20
N GLY A 11 -4.38 -27.12 -22.61
CA GLY A 11 -5.05 -27.52 -21.38
C GLY A 11 -6.03 -28.70 -21.60
N PRO A 12 -6.24 -29.58 -20.60
CA PRO A 12 -7.14 -30.72 -20.74
C PRO A 12 -8.62 -30.31 -20.72
N THR A 13 -9.43 -30.98 -21.53
CA THR A 13 -10.89 -30.82 -21.59
C THR A 13 -11.54 -31.33 -20.30
N VAL A 14 -12.29 -30.46 -19.62
CA VAL A 14 -12.99 -30.77 -18.36
C VAL A 14 -14.37 -31.38 -18.66
N SER A 15 -14.66 -32.56 -18.11
CA SER A 15 -15.92 -33.28 -18.28
C SER A 15 -17.07 -32.60 -17.53
N ALA A 16 -18.24 -32.55 -18.18
CA ALA A 16 -19.48 -31.99 -17.67
C ALA A 16 -20.15 -32.93 -16.66
N GLU A 17 -19.83 -32.80 -15.36
CA GLU A 17 -20.62 -33.41 -14.28
C GLU A 17 -20.21 -32.84 -12.90
N LEU A 18 -20.54 -31.58 -12.61
CA LEU A 18 -20.49 -31.02 -11.25
C LEU A 18 -21.64 -30.03 -11.02
N ASN A 19 -22.87 -30.53 -11.10
CA ASN A 19 -24.05 -29.85 -10.56
C ASN A 19 -24.59 -30.68 -9.39
N GLY A 20 -24.19 -30.31 -8.18
CA GLY A 20 -24.81 -30.77 -6.94
C GLY A 20 -25.02 -29.57 -6.03
N ASP A 21 -26.25 -29.09 -5.93
CA ASP A 21 -26.62 -28.01 -5.00
C ASP A 21 -26.44 -28.46 -3.54
N PRO A 22 -25.81 -27.67 -2.66
CA PRO A 22 -25.72 -28.00 -1.24
C PRO A 22 -27.02 -27.66 -0.48
N GLU A 23 -27.47 -28.60 0.36
CA GLU A 23 -28.64 -28.45 1.25
C GLU A 23 -28.48 -27.35 2.32
N PRO A 24 -29.59 -26.76 2.82
CA PRO A 24 -29.56 -25.59 3.69
C PRO A 24 -29.27 -25.93 5.15
N VAL A 25 -28.28 -25.25 5.75
CA VAL A 25 -27.92 -25.37 7.18
C VAL A 25 -28.74 -24.40 8.05
N GLU A 26 -29.36 -24.91 9.12
CA GLU A 26 -30.08 -24.12 10.13
C GLU A 26 -29.15 -23.12 10.87
N LYS A 27 -29.53 -21.83 10.86
CA LYS A 27 -28.80 -20.76 11.55
C LYS A 27 -29.19 -20.67 13.03
N LYS A 28 -28.26 -20.97 13.94
CA LYS A 28 -28.40 -20.64 15.37
C LYS A 28 -28.26 -19.12 15.62
N PRO A 29 -29.03 -18.52 16.55
CA PRO A 29 -29.03 -17.08 16.75
C PRO A 29 -27.70 -16.56 17.33
N LYS A 30 -27.15 -15.52 16.69
CA LYS A 30 -25.93 -14.83 17.15
C LYS A 30 -26.18 -14.14 18.49
N ARG A 31 -25.39 -14.48 19.51
CA ARG A 31 -25.39 -13.78 20.81
C ARG A 31 -24.86 -12.35 20.62
N ARG A 32 -25.67 -11.36 21.00
CA ARG A 32 -25.34 -9.93 20.94
C ARG A 32 -24.30 -9.60 22.01
N PHE A 33 -23.23 -8.91 21.61
CA PHE A 33 -22.19 -8.43 22.51
C PHE A 33 -22.78 -7.35 23.44
N ILE A 34 -22.90 -7.65 24.73
CA ILE A 34 -23.35 -6.70 25.74
C ILE A 34 -22.10 -6.19 26.45
N GLY A 35 -21.82 -4.89 26.33
CA GLY A 35 -20.65 -4.26 26.94
C GLY A 35 -20.59 -4.42 28.45
N ARG A 36 -19.37 -4.40 29.00
CA ARG A 36 -19.02 -4.71 30.40
C ARG A 36 -19.92 -4.04 31.46
N LYS A 37 -20.30 -2.77 31.26
CA LYS A 37 -21.21 -2.04 32.17
C LYS A 37 -22.62 -2.65 32.25
N ALA A 38 -23.14 -3.20 31.16
CA ALA A 38 -24.46 -3.82 31.14
C ALA A 38 -24.43 -5.27 31.67
N ALA A 39 -23.28 -5.94 31.66
CA ALA A 39 -23.09 -7.21 32.35
C ALA A 39 -23.00 -7.03 33.88
N GLU A 40 -22.29 -5.99 34.33
CA GLU A 40 -22.17 -5.61 35.75
C GLU A 40 -23.53 -5.18 36.33
N ALA A 41 -24.32 -4.37 35.61
CA ALA A 41 -25.67 -3.98 36.02
C ALA A 41 -26.64 -5.19 36.12
N LYS A 42 -26.48 -6.19 35.23
CA LYS A 42 -27.33 -7.38 35.24
C LYS A 42 -26.93 -8.39 36.33
N ALA A 43 -25.68 -8.39 36.75
CA ALA A 43 -25.19 -9.18 37.88
C ALA A 43 -25.64 -8.57 39.22
N ALA A 44 -25.59 -7.23 39.36
CA ALA A 44 -26.08 -6.53 40.54
C ALA A 44 -27.60 -6.73 40.74
N ALA A 45 -28.39 -6.60 39.67
CA ALA A 45 -29.85 -6.83 39.74
C ALA A 45 -30.24 -8.29 40.08
N LYS A 46 -29.33 -9.25 39.83
CA LYS A 46 -29.55 -10.67 40.18
C LYS A 46 -29.18 -11.00 41.62
N ALA A 47 -28.25 -10.24 42.22
CA ALA A 47 -27.86 -10.37 43.62
C ALA A 47 -28.90 -9.78 44.58
N GLU A 48 -29.68 -8.78 44.15
CA GLU A 48 -30.78 -8.22 44.95
C GLU A 48 -32.06 -9.06 44.92
N GLN A 49 -32.22 -9.98 43.94
CA GLN A 49 -33.41 -10.83 43.80
C GLN A 49 -33.35 -12.15 44.58
N ASN A 50 -32.16 -12.61 44.97
CA ASN A 50 -32.01 -13.84 45.75
C ASN A 50 -31.44 -13.46 47.12
N GLY A 51 -32.37 -13.31 48.08
CA GLY A 51 -32.08 -12.99 49.47
C GLY A 51 -30.90 -13.79 50.02
N GLY A 52 -30.08 -13.10 50.82
CA GLY A 52 -28.77 -13.54 51.24
C GLY A 52 -28.77 -14.92 51.90
N ASP A 53 -27.77 -15.71 51.54
CA ASP A 53 -26.99 -16.46 52.51
C ASP A 53 -25.63 -16.83 51.93
N ALA A 54 -24.61 -16.69 52.76
CA ALA A 54 -23.24 -17.05 52.46
C ALA A 54 -23.08 -18.58 52.48
N ALA A 55 -22.64 -19.17 51.37
CA ALA A 55 -22.19 -20.56 51.34
C ALA A 55 -21.07 -20.78 50.31
N ASN A 56 -19.87 -20.95 50.86
CA ASN A 56 -18.69 -21.70 50.41
C ASN A 56 -18.13 -21.51 48.98
N LEU A 57 -16.90 -20.98 49.01
CA LEU A 57 -15.86 -21.06 47.99
C LEU A 57 -15.51 -22.53 47.68
N GLU A 58 -15.02 -22.76 46.45
CA GLU A 58 -14.42 -24.00 45.93
C GLU A 58 -15.34 -25.03 45.26
N ASP A 59 -16.29 -24.60 44.41
CA ASP A 59 -16.57 -25.35 43.18
C ASP A 59 -17.31 -24.52 42.13
N SER A 60 -16.56 -23.83 41.27
CA SER A 60 -17.09 -23.37 39.98
C SER A 60 -15.93 -23.08 39.04
N GLY A 61 -15.70 -24.00 38.10
CA GLY A 61 -14.67 -23.95 37.05
C GLY A 61 -14.86 -22.80 36.05
N ALA A 62 -14.75 -21.56 36.51
CA ALA A 62 -14.92 -20.34 35.72
C ALA A 62 -13.75 -19.36 35.90
N ILE A 63 -12.51 -19.84 35.82
CA ILE A 63 -11.35 -18.97 35.55
C ILE A 63 -10.51 -19.64 34.47
N GLN A 64 -10.86 -19.42 33.20
CA GLN A 64 -9.87 -19.55 32.14
C GLN A 64 -8.86 -18.42 32.33
N VAL A 65 -7.70 -18.75 32.88
CA VAL A 65 -6.53 -17.87 32.88
C VAL A 65 -6.25 -17.52 31.43
N ALA A 66 -6.54 -16.28 31.04
CA ALA A 66 -6.20 -15.78 29.72
C ALA A 66 -4.69 -16.02 29.50
N PRO A 67 -4.26 -16.67 28.40
CA PRO A 67 -2.85 -16.89 28.16
C PRO A 67 -2.13 -15.54 28.20
N LYS A 68 -1.03 -15.45 28.97
CA LYS A 68 -0.22 -14.24 29.08
C LYS A 68 0.08 -13.72 27.68
N ARG A 69 -0.54 -12.60 27.30
CA ARG A 69 -0.16 -11.86 26.09
C ARG A 69 1.30 -11.46 26.26
N ARG A 70 2.20 -12.12 25.51
CA ARG A 70 3.59 -11.68 25.42
C ARG A 70 3.58 -10.23 24.93
N PRO A 71 4.32 -9.31 25.57
CA PRO A 71 4.40 -7.93 25.09
C PRO A 71 4.96 -7.95 23.67
N ALA A 72 4.43 -7.11 22.77
CA ALA A 72 4.84 -7.07 21.36
C ALA A 72 6.37 -6.92 21.16
N ARG A 73 7.08 -6.36 22.15
CA ARG A 73 8.55 -6.28 22.18
C ARG A 73 9.25 -7.65 22.25
N ALA A 74 8.66 -8.66 22.89
CA ALA A 74 9.30 -9.97 23.04
C ALA A 74 9.29 -10.82 21.76
N LEU A 75 8.44 -10.49 20.76
CA LEU A 75 8.39 -11.19 19.46
C LEU A 75 9.40 -10.66 18.44
N ASN A 76 9.94 -9.45 18.64
CA ASN A 76 10.92 -8.84 17.76
C ASN A 76 12.37 -9.07 18.22
N ASN A 77 12.57 -9.53 19.45
CA ASN A 77 13.90 -9.86 19.94
C ASN A 77 14.28 -11.25 19.46
N VAL A 78 15.11 -11.29 18.44
CA VAL A 78 15.72 -12.53 17.97
C VAL A 78 16.64 -13.09 19.07
N PRO A 79 16.49 -14.37 19.47
CA PRO A 79 17.37 -15.01 20.45
C PRO A 79 18.84 -14.98 20.05
N GLU A 80 19.74 -14.88 21.03
CA GLU A 80 21.21 -14.90 20.81
C GLU A 80 21.68 -16.18 20.13
N GLU A 81 21.02 -17.31 20.41
CA GLU A 81 21.26 -18.60 19.75
C GLU A 81 21.01 -18.59 18.24
N ILE A 82 20.17 -17.68 17.72
CA ILE A 82 19.98 -17.50 16.27
C ILE A 82 20.93 -16.42 15.77
N LEU A 83 21.06 -15.29 16.49
CA LEU A 83 21.89 -14.15 16.08
C LEU A 83 23.38 -14.52 15.96
N ASN A 84 23.89 -15.29 16.91
CA ASN A 84 25.32 -15.62 17.02
C ASN A 84 25.66 -17.01 16.45
N ASP A 85 24.73 -17.69 15.81
CA ASP A 85 24.98 -19.00 15.18
C ASP A 85 25.98 -18.83 14.01
N PRO A 86 27.17 -19.47 14.06
CA PRO A 86 28.18 -19.31 13.03
C PRO A 86 27.72 -19.79 11.65
N ALA A 87 26.96 -20.88 11.58
CA ALA A 87 26.50 -21.46 10.31
C ALA A 87 25.42 -20.61 9.66
N ILE A 88 24.49 -20.06 10.45
CA ILE A 88 23.49 -19.10 9.96
C ILE A 88 24.20 -17.86 9.39
N ASN A 89 25.19 -17.33 10.12
CA ASN A 89 25.92 -16.13 9.70
C ASN A 89 26.77 -16.36 8.44
N GLU A 90 27.40 -17.52 8.30
CA GLU A 90 28.14 -17.90 7.09
C GLU A 90 27.20 -18.00 5.87
N ALA A 91 26.03 -18.62 6.03
CA ALA A 91 25.05 -18.74 4.95
C ALA A 91 24.46 -17.37 4.55
N ILE A 92 24.17 -16.49 5.52
CA ILE A 92 23.73 -15.12 5.26
C ILE A 92 24.80 -14.32 4.51
N ALA A 93 26.09 -14.60 4.72
CA ALA A 93 27.18 -13.89 4.04
C ALA A 93 27.21 -14.11 2.52
N LEU A 94 26.43 -15.06 1.98
CA LEU A 94 26.19 -15.24 0.55
C LEU A 94 25.29 -14.15 -0.04
N LEU A 95 24.49 -13.47 0.79
CA LEU A 95 23.65 -12.35 0.40
C LEU A 95 24.48 -11.04 0.42
N PRO A 96 24.10 -10.03 -0.38
CA PRO A 96 24.83 -8.76 -0.42
C PRO A 96 24.80 -8.08 0.94
N ARG A 97 25.99 -7.79 1.49
CA ARG A 97 26.18 -7.28 2.86
C ARG A 97 25.53 -5.94 3.12
N ASN A 98 25.33 -5.14 2.07
CA ASN A 98 24.69 -3.84 2.18
C ASN A 98 23.15 -3.92 2.17
N TYR A 99 22.55 -5.10 2.02
CA TYR A 99 21.10 -5.32 2.09
C TYR A 99 20.76 -6.13 3.34
N ASN A 100 19.87 -5.61 4.18
CA ASN A 100 19.41 -6.32 5.37
C ASN A 100 18.12 -7.11 5.10
N PHE A 101 18.24 -8.38 4.73
CA PHE A 101 17.11 -9.28 4.53
C PHE A 101 16.45 -9.81 5.82
N GLU A 102 16.90 -9.38 7.00
CA GLU A 102 16.40 -9.81 8.32
C GLU A 102 16.23 -11.34 8.45
N ILE A 103 17.18 -12.11 7.91
CA ILE A 103 17.09 -13.58 7.87
C ILE A 103 16.96 -14.19 9.26
N HIS A 104 17.73 -13.70 10.24
CA HIS A 104 17.63 -14.17 11.63
C HIS A 104 16.21 -13.99 12.20
N LYS A 105 15.56 -12.86 11.92
CA LYS A 105 14.18 -12.59 12.34
C LYS A 105 13.20 -13.50 11.62
N THR A 106 13.44 -13.80 10.34
CA THR A 106 12.62 -14.72 9.56
C THR A 106 12.70 -16.14 10.11
N ILE A 107 13.91 -16.66 10.38
CA ILE A 107 14.13 -17.96 11.04
C ILE A 107 13.42 -18.00 12.40
N HIS A 108 13.61 -16.98 13.24
CA HIS A 108 12.94 -16.89 14.53
C HIS A 108 11.42 -16.92 14.39
N ARG A 109 10.87 -16.21 13.40
CA ARG A 109 9.43 -16.16 13.14
C ARG A 109 8.88 -17.51 12.69
N ILE A 110 9.60 -18.22 11.82
CA ILE A 110 9.24 -19.57 11.38
C ILE A 110 9.19 -20.51 12.58
N ARG A 111 10.30 -20.61 13.34
CA ARG A 111 10.43 -21.50 14.50
C ARG A 111 9.38 -21.23 15.58
N THR A 112 9.18 -19.96 15.96
CA THR A 112 8.22 -19.60 17.02
C THR A 112 6.76 -19.75 16.61
N SER A 113 6.46 -19.63 15.32
CA SER A 113 5.09 -19.72 14.83
C SER A 113 4.69 -21.14 14.43
N GLY A 114 5.64 -22.07 14.35
CA GLY A 114 5.41 -23.45 13.88
C GLY A 114 4.99 -23.51 12.41
N ALA A 115 5.36 -22.51 11.60
CA ALA A 115 5.04 -22.49 10.19
C ALA A 115 5.82 -23.58 9.44
N THR A 116 5.14 -24.34 8.60
CA THR A 116 5.71 -25.45 7.82
C THR A 116 5.80 -25.11 6.34
N LYS A 117 4.88 -24.30 5.81
CA LYS A 117 4.92 -23.84 4.41
C LYS A 117 5.02 -22.31 4.34
N ILE A 118 6.09 -21.80 3.75
CA ILE A 118 6.45 -20.38 3.75
C ILE A 118 6.41 -19.80 2.34
N ALA A 119 5.49 -18.86 2.08
CA ALA A 119 5.49 -18.08 0.85
C ALA A 119 6.53 -16.96 0.92
N LEU A 120 7.35 -16.83 -0.12
CA LEU A 120 8.34 -15.77 -0.29
C LEU A 120 7.91 -14.87 -1.44
N GLN A 121 7.53 -13.63 -1.13
CA GLN A 121 7.13 -12.64 -2.13
C GLN A 121 8.16 -11.51 -2.18
N MET A 122 8.70 -11.26 -3.37
CA MET A 122 9.76 -10.29 -3.60
C MET A 122 9.45 -9.45 -4.85
N PRO A 123 9.82 -8.17 -4.89
CA PRO A 123 9.86 -7.42 -6.15
C PRO A 123 10.95 -7.99 -7.08
N GLU A 124 10.86 -7.66 -8.35
CA GLU A 124 11.70 -8.23 -9.43
C GLU A 124 13.19 -8.04 -9.14
N GLY A 125 13.58 -6.87 -8.62
CA GLY A 125 14.96 -6.55 -8.27
C GLY A 125 15.56 -7.43 -7.16
N LEU A 126 14.73 -8.14 -6.38
CA LEU A 126 15.18 -9.05 -5.33
C LEU A 126 14.94 -10.52 -5.64
N LEU A 127 14.22 -10.87 -6.73
CA LEU A 127 13.98 -12.27 -7.11
C LEU A 127 15.28 -13.05 -7.33
N LEU A 128 16.37 -12.39 -7.71
CA LEU A 128 17.68 -13.02 -7.89
C LEU A 128 18.26 -13.62 -6.59
N PHE A 129 17.74 -13.21 -5.42
CA PHE A 129 18.12 -13.75 -4.11
C PHE A 129 17.14 -14.80 -3.59
N ALA A 130 16.03 -15.06 -4.28
CA ALA A 130 14.93 -15.86 -3.77
C ALA A 130 15.32 -17.31 -3.49
N THR A 131 16.10 -17.93 -4.38
CA THR A 131 16.58 -19.32 -4.22
C THR A 131 17.55 -19.43 -3.06
N THR A 132 18.52 -18.50 -2.94
CA THR A 132 19.46 -18.47 -1.83
C THR A 132 18.74 -18.29 -0.49
N ILE A 133 17.77 -17.38 -0.41
CA ILE A 133 16.97 -17.18 0.80
C ILE A 133 16.15 -18.44 1.11
N SER A 134 15.54 -19.06 0.11
CA SER A 134 14.82 -20.33 0.24
C SER A 134 15.71 -21.44 0.83
N ASP A 135 16.92 -21.61 0.30
CA ASP A 135 17.88 -22.62 0.76
C ASP A 135 18.32 -22.36 2.21
N ILE A 136 18.60 -21.10 2.56
CA ILE A 136 18.94 -20.72 3.94
C ILE A 136 17.77 -21.07 4.89
N LEU A 137 16.54 -20.68 4.55
CA LEU A 137 15.39 -20.90 5.42
C LEU A 137 15.11 -22.39 5.63
N THR A 138 15.16 -23.20 4.57
CA THR A 138 14.94 -24.65 4.66
C THR A 138 16.07 -25.38 5.40
N ALA A 139 17.32 -24.94 5.25
CA ALA A 139 18.46 -25.48 5.99
C ALA A 139 18.37 -25.23 7.50
N PHE A 140 17.96 -24.02 7.92
CA PHE A 140 17.91 -23.63 9.34
C PHE A 140 16.53 -23.75 9.98
N CYS A 141 15.50 -24.13 9.22
CA CYS A 141 14.16 -24.49 9.71
C CYS A 141 13.79 -25.88 9.16
N PRO A 142 14.33 -26.97 9.74
CA PRO A 142 14.08 -28.31 9.23
C PRO A 142 12.59 -28.68 9.31
N GLY A 143 12.10 -29.42 8.32
CA GLY A 143 10.68 -29.77 8.20
C GLY A 143 9.81 -28.65 7.63
N THR A 144 10.42 -27.62 7.04
CA THR A 144 9.70 -26.56 6.33
C THR A 144 9.96 -26.62 4.83
N GLU A 145 8.97 -26.19 4.05
CA GLU A 145 9.08 -25.94 2.62
C GLU A 145 8.83 -24.46 2.32
N THR A 146 9.49 -23.96 1.28
CA THR A 146 9.35 -22.59 0.79
C THR A 146 8.66 -22.58 -0.57
N LEU A 147 7.84 -21.56 -0.82
CA LEU A 147 7.18 -21.32 -2.08
C LEU A 147 7.54 -19.91 -2.55
N ILE A 148 8.36 -19.81 -3.59
CA ILE A 148 8.72 -18.53 -4.20
C ILE A 148 7.55 -18.07 -5.07
N MET A 149 7.00 -16.89 -4.77
CA MET A 149 5.92 -16.29 -5.55
C MET A 149 6.52 -15.58 -6.76
N GLY A 150 6.27 -16.12 -7.95
CA GLY A 150 6.86 -15.64 -9.21
C GLY A 150 6.11 -14.52 -9.91
N ASP A 151 4.92 -14.16 -9.42
CA ASP A 151 4.14 -13.06 -9.98
C ASP A 151 4.68 -11.68 -9.58
N VAL A 152 4.35 -10.70 -10.42
CA VAL A 152 4.86 -9.33 -10.33
C VAL A 152 4.49 -8.68 -9.00
N THR A 153 5.45 -8.04 -8.32
CA THR A 153 5.22 -7.36 -7.03
C THR A 153 5.72 -5.92 -7.08
N TYR A 154 4.86 -5.01 -7.52
CA TYR A 154 5.23 -3.59 -7.71
C TYR A 154 5.41 -2.78 -6.42
N GLY A 155 4.87 -3.24 -5.29
CA GLY A 155 4.83 -2.42 -4.08
C GLY A 155 4.11 -3.06 -2.90
N ALA A 156 4.08 -2.32 -1.78
CA ALA A 156 3.41 -2.72 -0.53
C ALA A 156 1.92 -3.06 -0.70
N CYS A 157 1.26 -2.47 -1.70
CA CYS A 157 -0.14 -2.74 -2.03
C CYS A 157 -0.36 -4.09 -2.72
N CYS A 158 0.70 -4.75 -3.21
CA CYS A 158 0.65 -6.01 -3.94
C CYS A 158 0.86 -7.22 -3.03
N VAL A 159 0.77 -7.08 -1.71
CA VAL A 159 0.86 -8.23 -0.79
C VAL A 159 -0.17 -9.29 -1.21
N ASP A 160 0.31 -10.48 -1.55
CA ASP A 160 -0.54 -11.54 -2.09
C ASP A 160 -0.81 -12.63 -1.05
N ASP A 161 -1.59 -12.24 -0.04
CA ASP A 161 -2.03 -13.16 1.00
C ASP A 161 -3.13 -14.12 0.51
N PHE A 162 -3.83 -13.79 -0.59
CA PHE A 162 -4.88 -14.63 -1.15
C PHE A 162 -4.30 -15.90 -1.79
N THR A 163 -3.31 -15.77 -2.69
CA THR A 163 -2.68 -16.91 -3.34
C THR A 163 -1.90 -17.75 -2.33
N ALA A 164 -1.15 -17.11 -1.43
CA ALA A 164 -0.42 -17.81 -0.38
C ALA A 164 -1.35 -18.69 0.49
N ARG A 165 -2.52 -18.16 0.88
CA ARG A 165 -3.54 -18.94 1.58
C ARG A 165 -4.12 -20.08 0.75
N ALA A 166 -4.43 -19.82 -0.53
CA ALA A 166 -5.01 -20.82 -1.41
C ALA A 166 -4.07 -22.03 -1.61
N LEU A 167 -2.76 -21.79 -1.56
CA LEU A 167 -1.71 -22.81 -1.63
C LEU A 167 -1.38 -23.47 -0.29
N GLY A 168 -2.09 -23.11 0.78
CA GLY A 168 -1.91 -23.67 2.12
C GLY A 168 -0.66 -23.18 2.84
N CYS A 169 -0.12 -22.01 2.50
CA CYS A 169 1.02 -21.44 3.22
C CYS A 169 0.61 -20.94 4.62
N ASP A 170 1.48 -21.17 5.60
CA ASP A 170 1.29 -20.77 7.00
C ASP A 170 1.81 -19.35 7.27
N LEU A 171 2.83 -18.95 6.52
CA LEU A 171 3.55 -17.68 6.65
C LEU A 171 3.84 -17.11 5.27
N LEU A 172 3.53 -15.82 5.07
CA LEU A 172 3.98 -15.01 3.94
C LEU A 172 5.08 -14.06 4.41
N VAL A 173 6.25 -14.13 3.79
CA VAL A 173 7.32 -13.16 3.95
C VAL A 173 7.33 -12.22 2.74
N HIS A 174 6.99 -10.95 2.96
CA HIS A 174 6.90 -9.92 1.94
C HIS A 174 8.11 -8.99 2.05
N TYR A 175 8.97 -8.99 1.05
CA TYR A 175 10.23 -8.24 1.04
C TYR A 175 10.11 -6.85 0.41
N ALA A 176 11.05 -5.97 0.78
CA ALA A 176 11.33 -4.63 0.22
C ALA A 176 10.25 -3.55 0.39
N HIS A 177 9.14 -3.84 1.05
CA HIS A 177 8.05 -2.88 1.20
C HIS A 177 7.60 -2.72 2.65
N SER A 178 7.15 -1.51 2.99
CA SER A 178 6.54 -1.21 4.29
C SER A 178 5.17 -1.87 4.43
N CYS A 179 4.69 -1.97 5.68
CA CYS A 179 3.40 -2.56 6.01
C CYS A 179 2.19 -1.64 5.71
N LEU A 180 2.13 -1.10 4.48
CA LEU A 180 0.99 -0.28 4.01
C LEU A 180 -0.34 -0.99 4.23
N ILE A 181 -0.36 -2.30 3.97
CA ILE A 181 -1.47 -3.18 4.27
C ILE A 181 -1.25 -3.77 5.67
N PRO A 182 -2.13 -3.46 6.64
CA PRO A 182 -1.99 -3.98 7.99
C PRO A 182 -2.05 -5.52 8.05
N VAL A 183 -1.19 -6.14 8.85
CA VAL A 183 -1.16 -7.62 9.03
C VAL A 183 -2.45 -8.22 9.62
N ASN A 184 -3.34 -7.40 10.17
CA ASN A 184 -4.64 -7.86 10.66
C ASN A 184 -5.69 -7.96 9.54
N VAL A 185 -5.43 -7.41 8.35
CA VAL A 185 -6.34 -7.52 7.19
C VAL A 185 -5.92 -8.63 6.21
N THR A 186 -4.71 -9.19 6.34
CA THR A 186 -4.25 -10.40 5.62
C THR A 186 -4.85 -11.69 6.20
N GLY A 187 -6.09 -11.60 6.69
CA GLY A 187 -6.75 -12.57 7.55
C GLY A 187 -6.67 -13.99 7.02
N GLY A 188 -6.11 -14.90 7.82
CA GLY A 188 -5.98 -16.32 7.50
C GLY A 188 -4.55 -16.80 7.32
N ILE A 189 -3.57 -15.91 7.10
CA ILE A 189 -2.15 -16.25 7.03
C ILE A 189 -1.32 -15.30 7.90
N LYS A 190 -0.24 -15.80 8.52
CA LYS A 190 0.71 -14.93 9.22
C LYS A 190 1.51 -14.18 8.15
N THR A 191 1.68 -12.88 8.29
CA THR A 191 2.50 -12.08 7.36
C THR A 191 3.67 -11.44 8.09
N LEU A 192 4.86 -11.53 7.52
CA LEU A 192 6.09 -10.87 7.96
C LEU A 192 6.56 -9.91 6.86
N TYR A 193 6.62 -8.63 7.18
CA TYR A 193 7.25 -7.64 6.30
C TYR A 193 8.73 -7.52 6.63
N VAL A 194 9.57 -7.59 5.61
CA VAL A 194 11.01 -7.33 5.66
C VAL A 194 11.29 -6.14 4.76
N PHE A 195 11.68 -5.00 5.34
CA PHE A 195 11.80 -3.75 4.58
C PHE A 195 13.03 -3.71 3.67
N VAL A 196 14.04 -4.55 3.96
CA VAL A 196 15.33 -4.58 3.25
C VAL A 196 16.00 -3.21 3.33
N ASP A 197 16.49 -2.86 4.51
CA ASP A 197 17.31 -1.66 4.71
C ASP A 197 18.60 -1.76 3.90
N ILE A 198 18.93 -0.71 3.15
CA ILE A 198 20.09 -0.67 2.25
C ILE A 198 21.10 0.35 2.77
N GLN A 199 22.30 -0.15 3.07
CA GLN A 199 23.42 0.67 3.50
C GLN A 199 24.07 1.38 2.32
N ILE A 200 24.38 2.65 2.51
CA ILE A 200 24.97 3.53 1.50
C ILE A 200 26.13 4.35 2.08
N ASP A 201 26.86 5.02 1.21
CA ASP A 201 27.96 5.92 1.58
C ASP A 201 27.41 7.23 2.18
N VAL A 202 27.25 7.25 3.49
CA VAL A 202 26.70 8.39 4.24
C VAL A 202 27.61 9.62 4.16
N GLU A 203 28.92 9.42 4.18
CA GLU A 203 29.90 10.52 4.11
C GLU A 203 29.78 11.24 2.77
N HIS A 204 29.69 10.50 1.68
CA HIS A 204 29.47 11.08 0.36
C HIS A 204 28.14 11.85 0.28
N LEU A 205 27.05 11.31 0.84
CA LEU A 205 25.75 11.99 0.87
C LEU A 205 25.84 13.34 1.58
N LEU A 206 26.41 13.37 2.80
CA LEU A 206 26.58 14.60 3.58
C LEU A 206 27.43 15.62 2.84
N ALA A 207 28.61 15.22 2.36
CA ALA A 207 29.50 16.10 1.59
C ALA A 207 28.84 16.64 0.30
N THR A 208 28.00 15.83 -0.35
CA THR A 208 27.25 16.25 -1.53
C THR A 208 26.21 17.31 -1.19
N ILE A 209 25.47 17.13 -0.09
CA ILE A 209 24.48 18.11 0.36
C ILE A 209 25.20 19.42 0.73
N GLU A 210 26.27 19.33 1.52
CA GLU A 210 27.03 20.49 1.99
C GLU A 210 27.64 21.33 0.87
N ARG A 211 28.05 20.67 -0.22
CA ARG A 211 28.62 21.35 -1.39
C ARG A 211 27.57 22.05 -2.25
N ASN A 212 26.33 21.57 -2.29
CA ASN A 212 25.32 22.00 -3.27
C ASN A 212 24.22 22.87 -2.68
N PHE A 213 24.01 22.84 -1.37
CA PHE A 213 22.97 23.62 -0.70
C PHE A 213 23.60 24.61 0.29
N ARG A 214 23.02 25.81 0.39
CA ARG A 214 23.48 26.81 1.37
C ARG A 214 23.06 26.41 2.78
N ALA A 215 23.92 26.61 3.76
CA ALA A 215 23.53 26.54 5.18
C ALA A 215 22.35 27.50 5.44
N GLY A 216 21.45 27.09 6.34
CA GLY A 216 20.18 27.76 6.61
C GLY A 216 19.02 27.32 5.72
N SER A 217 19.27 26.59 4.62
CA SER A 217 18.18 26.06 3.77
C SER A 217 17.30 25.08 4.54
N THR A 218 16.00 25.12 4.26
CA THR A 218 15.01 24.14 4.73
C THR A 218 14.86 23.02 3.71
N ILE A 219 15.38 21.84 4.05
CA ILE A 219 15.41 20.67 3.16
C ILE A 219 14.37 19.66 3.65
N ALA A 220 13.36 19.39 2.82
CA ALA A 220 12.44 18.28 3.04
C ALA A 220 13.07 16.98 2.53
N MET A 221 13.54 16.13 3.43
CA MET A 221 14.14 14.85 3.09
C MET A 221 13.08 13.76 3.00
N VAL A 222 13.01 13.11 1.84
CA VAL A 222 12.11 12.00 1.55
C VAL A 222 12.87 10.84 0.90
N GLY A 223 12.32 9.63 0.94
CA GLY A 223 12.93 8.44 0.38
C GLY A 223 11.94 7.29 0.34
N THR A 224 12.38 6.15 -0.18
CA THR A 224 11.64 4.90 -0.03
C THR A 224 11.99 4.23 1.30
N ILE A 225 11.26 3.18 1.66
CA ILE A 225 11.46 2.52 2.96
C ILE A 225 12.88 1.95 3.14
N GLN A 226 13.53 1.53 2.06
CA GLN A 226 14.87 0.93 2.07
C GLN A 226 15.97 1.89 2.56
N PHE A 227 15.77 3.21 2.40
CA PHE A 227 16.73 4.24 2.80
C PHE A 227 16.29 5.03 4.03
N ASN A 228 15.19 4.62 4.67
CA ASN A 228 14.57 5.37 5.75
C ASN A 228 15.53 5.50 6.95
N ALA A 229 16.27 4.44 7.31
CA ALA A 229 17.23 4.49 8.42
C ALA A 229 18.34 5.52 8.15
N THR A 230 18.92 5.53 6.94
CA THR A 230 19.93 6.53 6.55
C THR A 230 19.39 7.95 6.57
N LEU A 231 18.16 8.15 6.07
CA LEU A 231 17.51 9.46 6.07
C LEU A 231 17.38 10.01 7.50
N HIS A 232 16.93 9.20 8.46
CA HIS A 232 16.86 9.62 9.87
C HIS A 232 18.24 9.75 10.52
N GLY A 233 19.19 8.87 10.18
CA GLY A 233 20.54 8.87 10.72
C GLY A 233 21.37 10.09 10.34
N THR A 234 21.16 10.63 9.13
CA THR A 234 21.88 11.81 8.61
C THR A 234 21.29 13.14 9.07
N ALA A 235 20.02 13.17 9.46
CA ALA A 235 19.34 14.40 9.82
C ALA A 235 19.97 15.18 10.99
N PRO A 236 20.46 14.57 12.09
CA PRO A 236 21.21 15.29 13.12
C PRO A 236 22.48 15.97 12.60
N GLN A 237 23.26 15.27 11.76
CA GLN A 237 24.51 15.79 11.21
C GLN A 237 24.27 16.98 10.28
N LEU A 238 23.24 16.91 9.44
CA LEU A 238 22.84 18.03 8.59
C LEU A 238 22.32 19.22 9.41
N ARG A 239 21.62 18.98 10.52
CA ARG A 239 21.22 20.07 11.43
C ARG A 239 22.42 20.75 12.08
N GLU A 240 23.43 19.98 12.48
CA GLU A 240 24.69 20.50 13.00
C GLU A 240 25.47 21.31 11.94
N ALA A 241 25.46 20.87 10.69
CA ALA A 241 25.99 21.61 9.54
C ALA A 241 25.19 22.87 9.16
N GLY A 242 24.09 23.17 9.88
CA GLY A 242 23.31 24.40 9.74
C GLY A 242 22.09 24.31 8.84
N TYR A 243 21.64 23.12 8.43
CA TYR A 243 20.41 22.94 7.64
C TYR A 243 19.16 22.81 8.53
N ASN A 244 18.02 23.35 8.05
CA ASN A 244 16.72 23.09 8.66
C ASN A 244 16.12 21.81 8.04
N VAL A 245 16.46 20.64 8.58
CA VAL A 245 15.99 19.35 8.02
C VAL A 245 14.57 19.01 8.49
N LEU A 246 13.64 18.96 7.53
CA LEU A 246 12.28 18.46 7.69
C LEU A 246 12.19 17.02 7.15
N ILE A 247 11.67 16.10 7.97
CA ILE A 247 11.33 14.74 7.53
C ILE A 247 9.80 14.61 7.62
N PRO A 248 9.07 14.84 6.52
CA PRO A 248 7.61 14.90 6.53
C PRO A 248 6.98 13.51 6.71
N GLN A 249 5.70 13.47 7.08
CA GLN A 249 4.96 12.21 7.20
C GLN A 249 3.57 12.33 6.57
N ILE A 250 3.18 11.29 5.83
CA ILE A 250 1.81 11.09 5.38
C ILE A 250 1.32 9.73 5.86
N THR A 251 0.42 9.71 6.84
CA THR A 251 -0.04 8.44 7.43
C THR A 251 -0.83 7.63 6.41
N PRO A 252 -0.62 6.30 6.32
CA PRO A 252 0.05 5.44 7.32
C PRO A 252 1.56 5.25 7.11
N LEU A 253 2.19 5.93 6.16
CA LEU A 253 3.62 5.77 5.88
C LEU A 253 4.50 6.27 7.03
N SER A 254 5.71 5.74 7.09
CA SER A 254 6.72 6.16 8.05
C SER A 254 7.18 7.60 7.76
N LYS A 255 7.76 8.28 8.75
CA LYS A 255 8.36 9.60 8.52
C LYS A 255 9.45 9.50 7.45
N GLY A 256 9.42 10.37 6.47
CA GLY A 256 10.34 10.43 5.33
C GLY A 256 10.03 9.44 4.22
N GLU A 257 9.08 8.52 4.42
CA GLU A 257 8.70 7.54 3.40
C GLU A 257 7.67 8.12 2.44
N ILE A 258 7.90 7.94 1.14
CA ILE A 258 6.95 8.22 0.07
C ILE A 258 6.76 7.01 -0.84
N LEU A 259 5.57 6.90 -1.43
CA LEU A 259 5.22 5.94 -2.48
C LEU A 259 5.01 6.68 -3.80
N GLY A 260 5.07 5.98 -4.93
CA GLY A 260 4.77 6.58 -6.24
C GLY A 260 3.32 7.06 -6.40
N CYS A 261 2.43 6.75 -5.45
CA CYS A 261 1.04 7.18 -5.43
C CYS A 261 0.65 7.92 -4.14
N THR A 262 1.59 8.16 -3.23
CA THR A 262 1.30 8.76 -1.92
C THR A 262 2.52 9.51 -1.41
N SER A 263 2.42 10.83 -1.35
CA SER A 263 3.46 11.75 -0.88
C SER A 263 2.83 12.88 -0.08
N PRO A 264 3.53 13.42 0.94
CA PRO A 264 3.01 14.52 1.75
C PRO A 264 2.87 15.80 0.91
N HIS A 265 1.84 16.58 1.23
CA HIS A 265 1.77 17.98 0.84
C HIS A 265 2.63 18.79 1.81
N LEU A 266 3.60 19.53 1.31
CA LEU A 266 4.56 20.27 2.11
C LEU A 266 4.10 21.72 2.32
N PRO A 267 4.41 22.32 3.47
CA PRO A 267 4.09 23.71 3.74
C PRO A 267 4.89 24.62 2.79
N ASN A 268 4.20 25.38 1.96
CA ASN A 268 4.82 26.29 0.98
C ASN A 268 3.98 27.55 0.70
N LYS A 269 3.12 27.96 1.65
CA LYS A 269 2.34 29.20 1.54
C LYS A 269 2.84 30.24 2.54
N ASP A 270 2.93 31.48 2.08
CA ASP A 270 3.22 32.63 2.93
C ASP A 270 2.11 32.77 4.00
N GLY A 271 2.49 32.81 5.27
CA GLY A 271 1.57 32.95 6.41
C GLY A 271 1.23 31.66 7.16
N GLU A 272 1.73 30.50 6.74
CA GLU A 272 1.74 29.31 7.59
C GLU A 272 2.77 29.48 8.72
N ALA A 273 2.48 28.96 9.92
CA ALA A 273 3.39 29.06 11.07
C ALA A 273 4.70 28.27 10.87
N GLU A 274 4.76 27.41 9.85
CA GLU A 274 5.90 26.59 9.49
C GLU A 274 6.78 27.27 8.43
N LYS A 275 8.10 27.06 8.53
CA LYS A 275 9.08 27.63 7.59
C LYS A 275 8.85 27.08 6.18
N LYS A 276 8.88 27.97 5.19
CA LYS A 276 8.93 27.64 3.76
C LYS A 276 10.01 26.58 3.48
N VAL A 277 9.63 25.51 2.79
CA VAL A 277 10.57 24.48 2.32
C VAL A 277 11.30 25.00 1.07
N ASP A 278 12.63 25.05 1.12
CA ASP A 278 13.46 25.53 0.01
C ASP A 278 13.63 24.46 -1.08
N CYS A 279 13.74 23.18 -0.70
CA CYS A 279 13.80 22.07 -1.65
C CYS A 279 13.35 20.72 -1.05
N ILE A 280 12.96 19.82 -1.94
CA ILE A 280 12.79 18.39 -1.66
C ILE A 280 14.10 17.68 -2.02
N LEU A 281 14.64 16.90 -1.09
CA LEU A 281 15.77 16.00 -1.35
C LEU A 281 15.29 14.55 -1.23
N TYR A 282 15.20 13.88 -2.37
CA TYR A 282 14.87 12.46 -2.45
C TYR A 282 16.13 11.60 -2.40
N LEU A 283 16.18 10.70 -1.43
CA LEU A 283 17.20 9.67 -1.30
C LEU A 283 16.70 8.37 -1.92
N GLY A 284 17.26 8.02 -3.08
CA GLY A 284 16.90 6.81 -3.81
C GLY A 284 17.23 6.86 -5.29
N ASP A 285 17.16 5.71 -5.94
CA ASP A 285 17.26 5.59 -7.38
C ASP A 285 15.90 5.77 -8.07
N GLY A 286 15.93 5.92 -9.40
CA GLY A 286 14.73 6.13 -10.21
C GLY A 286 14.02 7.45 -9.92
N ARG A 287 12.99 7.76 -10.71
CA ARG A 287 12.20 9.00 -10.59
C ARG A 287 10.78 8.76 -10.08
N PHE A 288 10.26 7.54 -10.23
CA PHE A 288 8.87 7.19 -9.97
C PHE A 288 8.33 7.68 -8.61
N HIS A 289 9.07 7.46 -7.52
CA HIS A 289 8.67 7.90 -6.18
C HIS A 289 8.76 9.42 -6.01
N LEU A 290 9.86 10.02 -6.47
CA LEU A 290 10.06 11.47 -6.41
C LEU A 290 9.01 12.22 -7.24
N GLU A 291 8.61 11.68 -8.39
CA GLU A 291 7.55 12.26 -9.22
C GLU A 291 6.24 12.42 -8.46
N SER A 292 5.88 11.49 -7.58
CA SER A 292 4.71 11.65 -6.70
C SER A 292 4.84 12.88 -5.80
N ALA A 293 6.03 13.13 -5.24
CA ALA A 293 6.27 14.32 -4.43
C ALA A 293 6.28 15.60 -5.28
N MET A 294 6.86 15.56 -6.50
CA MET A 294 6.87 16.68 -7.44
C MET A 294 5.45 17.05 -7.87
N ILE A 295 4.65 16.08 -8.33
CA ILE A 295 3.25 16.26 -8.75
C ILE A 295 2.44 16.95 -7.63
N HIS A 296 2.62 16.51 -6.38
CA HIS A 296 1.90 17.03 -5.22
C HIS A 296 2.44 18.37 -4.70
N ASN A 297 3.66 18.77 -5.09
CA ASN A 297 4.33 19.98 -4.61
C ASN A 297 5.02 20.73 -5.77
N PRO A 298 4.26 21.19 -6.79
CA PRO A 298 4.79 21.68 -8.06
C PRO A 298 5.70 22.91 -7.94
N SER A 299 5.60 23.65 -6.83
CA SER A 299 6.34 24.89 -6.60
C SER A 299 7.64 24.72 -5.81
N ILE A 300 7.96 23.50 -5.35
CA ILE A 300 9.18 23.23 -4.57
C ILE A 300 10.22 22.54 -5.47
N PRO A 301 11.44 23.11 -5.63
CA PRO A 301 12.53 22.44 -6.34
C PRO A 301 12.83 21.05 -5.77
N ALA A 302 12.96 20.05 -6.63
CA ALA A 302 13.21 18.67 -6.24
C ALA A 302 14.58 18.19 -6.71
N TYR A 303 15.32 17.55 -5.82
CA TYR A 303 16.62 16.97 -6.09
C TYR A 303 16.61 15.49 -5.74
N ARG A 304 17.27 14.68 -6.56
CA ARG A 304 17.47 13.25 -6.32
C ARG A 304 18.94 12.99 -6.04
N TYR A 305 19.23 12.38 -4.90
CA TYR A 305 20.51 11.75 -4.66
C TYR A 305 20.38 10.24 -4.88
N ASP A 306 21.06 9.76 -5.91
CA ASP A 306 21.16 8.35 -6.22
C ASP A 306 22.38 7.74 -5.50
N PRO A 307 22.18 6.85 -4.52
CA PRO A 307 23.28 6.31 -3.74
C PRO A 307 24.17 5.32 -4.51
N TYR A 308 23.66 4.74 -5.61
CA TYR A 308 24.41 3.79 -6.41
C TYR A 308 25.34 4.51 -7.39
N SER A 309 24.80 5.49 -8.12
CA SER A 309 25.61 6.30 -9.05
C SER A 309 26.33 7.46 -8.37
N ARG A 310 26.02 7.74 -7.09
CA ARG A 310 26.56 8.85 -6.28
C ARG A 310 26.33 10.22 -6.92
N ARG A 311 25.18 10.40 -7.56
CA ARG A 311 24.83 11.63 -8.28
C ARG A 311 23.68 12.35 -7.60
N LEU A 312 23.86 13.67 -7.43
CA LEU A 312 22.78 14.60 -7.14
C LEU A 312 22.30 15.21 -8.45
N THR A 313 21.01 15.09 -8.76
CA THR A 313 20.38 15.68 -9.94
C THR A 313 19.23 16.59 -9.52
N HIS A 314 19.07 17.71 -10.24
CA HIS A 314 17.86 18.53 -10.15
C HIS A 314 16.82 17.91 -11.09
N GLU A 315 15.67 17.55 -10.54
CA GLU A 315 14.62 16.82 -11.23
C GLU A 315 13.43 17.76 -11.48
N ILE A 316 12.92 17.73 -12.71
CA ILE A 316 11.75 18.52 -13.13
C ILE A 316 10.63 17.60 -13.56
N TYR A 317 9.39 18.04 -13.38
CA TYR A 317 8.21 17.32 -13.84
C TYR A 317 7.36 18.20 -14.76
N ASP A 318 6.89 17.63 -15.87
CA ASP A 318 6.04 18.37 -16.81
C ASP A 318 4.58 18.38 -16.34
N HIS A 319 4.30 19.31 -15.41
CA HIS A 319 2.96 19.52 -14.88
C HIS A 319 1.97 19.98 -15.96
N GLY A 320 2.43 20.73 -16.96
CA GLY A 320 1.58 21.23 -18.04
C GLY A 320 0.99 20.08 -18.86
N THR A 321 1.84 19.13 -19.26
CA THR A 321 1.43 17.92 -19.98
C THR A 321 0.51 17.06 -19.11
N LEU A 322 0.89 16.81 -17.84
CA LEU A 322 0.03 16.05 -16.91
C LEU A 322 -1.38 16.64 -16.84
N LEU A 323 -1.51 17.92 -16.49
CA LEU A 323 -2.82 18.56 -16.30
C LEU A 323 -3.62 18.60 -17.61
N THR A 324 -2.96 18.85 -18.74
CA THR A 324 -3.60 18.86 -20.06
C THR A 324 -4.17 17.49 -20.40
N ASP A 325 -3.40 16.41 -20.23
CA ASP A 325 -3.83 15.07 -20.61
C ASP A 325 -4.89 14.52 -19.65
N ARG A 326 -4.78 14.78 -18.34
CA ARG A 326 -5.84 14.43 -17.40
C ARG A 326 -7.12 15.23 -17.66
N GLY A 327 -7.02 16.53 -17.95
CA GLY A 327 -8.17 17.37 -18.32
C GLY A 327 -8.89 16.87 -19.58
N LYS A 328 -8.14 16.49 -20.63
CA LYS A 328 -8.72 15.85 -21.83
C LYS A 328 -9.46 14.55 -21.49
N ALA A 329 -8.88 13.70 -20.63
CA ALA A 329 -9.52 12.46 -20.20
C ALA A 329 -10.85 12.72 -19.47
N LEU A 330 -10.90 13.73 -18.57
CA LEU A 330 -12.14 14.15 -17.93
C LEU A 330 -13.19 14.65 -18.92
N GLN A 331 -12.79 15.48 -19.90
CA GLN A 331 -13.70 16.00 -20.92
C GLN A 331 -14.29 14.90 -21.81
N GLN A 332 -13.50 13.88 -22.15
CA GLN A 332 -13.99 12.71 -22.88
C GLN A 332 -14.94 11.88 -22.03
N ALA A 333 -14.60 11.63 -20.76
CA ALA A 333 -15.44 10.87 -19.83
C ALA A 333 -16.81 11.52 -19.59
N ARG A 334 -16.89 12.86 -19.52
CA ARG A 334 -18.16 13.60 -19.42
C ARG A 334 -19.13 13.34 -20.58
N LYS A 335 -18.62 12.91 -21.74
CA LYS A 335 -19.43 12.58 -22.94
C LYS A 335 -19.75 11.08 -23.06
N ALA A 336 -19.13 10.24 -22.22
CA ALA A 336 -19.22 8.79 -22.32
C ALA A 336 -20.59 8.28 -21.84
N LYS A 337 -21.21 7.42 -22.64
CA LYS A 337 -22.54 6.85 -22.40
C LYS A 337 -22.52 5.49 -21.72
N LYS A 338 -21.41 4.75 -21.82
CA LYS A 338 -21.22 3.44 -21.17
C LYS A 338 -19.84 3.38 -20.53
N TRP A 339 -19.82 3.02 -19.26
CA TRP A 339 -18.61 3.01 -18.45
C TRP A 339 -18.17 1.58 -18.13
N GLY A 340 -16.89 1.39 -17.86
CA GLY A 340 -16.32 0.15 -17.37
C GLY A 340 -15.59 0.40 -16.08
N LEU A 341 -15.88 -0.40 -15.06
CA LEU A 341 -15.26 -0.31 -13.74
C LEU A 341 -14.31 -1.48 -13.54
N ILE A 342 -13.03 -1.18 -13.38
CA ILE A 342 -11.99 -2.18 -13.16
C ILE A 342 -11.70 -2.26 -11.67
N LEU A 343 -11.86 -3.45 -11.09
CA LEU A 343 -11.37 -3.75 -9.75
C LEU A 343 -10.01 -4.46 -9.87
N GLY A 344 -8.97 -3.87 -9.27
CA GLY A 344 -7.63 -4.47 -9.26
C GLY A 344 -7.58 -5.72 -8.36
N SER A 345 -7.20 -6.86 -8.91
CA SER A 345 -7.04 -8.12 -8.16
C SER A 345 -5.60 -8.44 -7.77
N LEU A 346 -4.63 -7.61 -8.16
CA LEU A 346 -3.24 -7.77 -7.74
C LEU A 346 -3.07 -7.34 -6.28
N GLY A 347 -2.80 -8.32 -5.42
CA GLY A 347 -2.71 -8.15 -3.98
C GLY A 347 -3.93 -7.43 -3.39
N ARG A 348 -3.71 -6.23 -2.87
CA ARG A 348 -4.71 -5.41 -2.16
C ARG A 348 -4.92 -4.03 -2.80
N GLN A 349 -4.60 -3.86 -4.08
CA GLN A 349 -4.82 -2.61 -4.80
C GLN A 349 -6.30 -2.27 -4.96
N GLY A 350 -7.15 -3.28 -5.19
CA GLY A 350 -8.58 -3.11 -5.36
C GLY A 350 -9.30 -2.76 -4.06
N ASN A 351 -10.31 -1.89 -4.17
CA ASN A 351 -11.17 -1.53 -3.06
C ASN A 351 -12.65 -1.69 -3.45
N PRO A 352 -13.32 -2.79 -3.04
CA PRO A 352 -14.72 -3.02 -3.35
C PRO A 352 -15.67 -1.93 -2.85
N HIS A 353 -15.32 -1.25 -1.74
CA HIS A 353 -16.15 -0.15 -1.23
C HIS A 353 -16.11 1.05 -2.16
N THR A 354 -14.91 1.43 -2.62
CA THR A 354 -14.74 2.51 -3.61
C THR A 354 -15.44 2.18 -4.92
N LEU A 355 -15.35 0.92 -5.37
CA LEU A 355 -16.06 0.44 -6.56
C LEU A 355 -17.58 0.62 -6.42
N GLN A 356 -18.17 0.09 -5.35
CA GLN A 356 -19.62 0.20 -5.07
C GLN A 356 -20.09 1.65 -4.95
N LEU A 357 -19.24 2.53 -4.41
CA LEU A 357 -19.53 3.95 -4.34
C LEU A 357 -19.66 4.57 -5.74
N ILE A 358 -18.73 4.27 -6.65
CA ILE A 358 -18.76 4.75 -8.04
C ILE A 358 -19.93 4.13 -8.81
N GLU A 359 -20.17 2.82 -8.64
CA GLU A 359 -21.34 2.15 -9.23
C GLU A 359 -22.64 2.89 -8.88
N ALA A 360 -22.79 3.32 -7.63
CA ALA A 360 -23.99 4.02 -7.21
C ALA A 360 -24.11 5.40 -7.86
N HIS A 361 -23.03 6.17 -7.99
CA HIS A 361 -23.07 7.43 -8.75
C HIS A 361 -23.47 7.19 -10.21
N LEU A 362 -22.95 6.15 -10.85
CA LEU A 362 -23.32 5.80 -12.22
C LEU A 362 -24.82 5.43 -12.33
N ARG A 363 -25.35 4.66 -11.37
CA ARG A 363 -26.79 4.35 -11.30
C ARG A 363 -27.65 5.61 -11.11
N ASP A 364 -27.25 6.52 -10.23
CA ASP A 364 -27.97 7.77 -9.97
C ASP A 364 -28.01 8.68 -11.21
N HIS A 365 -27.00 8.61 -12.07
CA HIS A 365 -26.94 9.33 -13.35
C HIS A 365 -27.57 8.55 -14.52
N GLY A 366 -28.08 7.33 -14.29
CA GLY A 366 -28.63 6.47 -15.35
C GLY A 366 -27.59 6.01 -16.38
N ILE A 367 -26.30 6.01 -16.02
CA ILE A 367 -25.20 5.61 -16.90
C ILE A 367 -24.97 4.09 -16.78
N PRO A 368 -25.17 3.31 -17.86
CA PRO A 368 -24.88 1.88 -17.83
C PRO A 368 -23.37 1.61 -17.65
N PHE A 369 -23.05 0.56 -16.89
CA PHE A 369 -21.67 0.15 -16.68
C PHE A 369 -21.51 -1.37 -16.60
N ILE A 370 -20.27 -1.83 -16.80
CA ILE A 370 -19.84 -3.20 -16.55
C ILE A 370 -18.73 -3.23 -15.49
N ASN A 371 -18.63 -4.34 -14.77
CA ASN A 371 -17.53 -4.59 -13.84
C ASN A 371 -16.53 -5.57 -14.46
N LEU A 372 -15.25 -5.27 -14.32
CA LEU A 372 -14.14 -6.07 -14.82
C LEU A 372 -13.12 -6.29 -13.70
N LEU A 373 -12.67 -7.53 -13.52
CA LEU A 373 -11.63 -7.88 -12.55
C LEU A 373 -10.31 -8.12 -13.31
N LEU A 374 -9.24 -7.43 -12.93
CA LEU A 374 -7.92 -7.57 -13.56
C LEU A 374 -6.79 -7.50 -12.52
N SER A 375 -5.83 -8.41 -12.62
CA SER A 375 -4.57 -8.30 -11.88
C SER A 375 -3.71 -7.19 -12.47
N GLU A 376 -3.52 -7.24 -13.78
CA GLU A 376 -2.77 -6.26 -14.55
C GLU A 376 -3.66 -5.65 -15.64
N ILE A 377 -3.52 -4.33 -15.83
CA ILE A 377 -4.35 -3.53 -16.73
C ILE A 377 -3.52 -3.13 -17.94
N PHE A 378 -3.86 -3.68 -19.10
CA PHE A 378 -3.14 -3.44 -20.35
C PHE A 378 -4.03 -2.73 -21.38
N PRO A 379 -3.49 -1.78 -22.17
CA PRO A 379 -4.24 -1.09 -23.22
C PRO A 379 -4.94 -2.03 -24.21
N GLY A 380 -4.21 -3.02 -24.72
CA GLY A 380 -4.76 -3.99 -25.68
C GLY A 380 -5.92 -4.81 -25.11
N LYS A 381 -5.88 -5.12 -23.80
CA LYS A 381 -6.97 -5.86 -23.14
C LYS A 381 -8.25 -5.04 -23.06
N LEU A 382 -8.13 -3.75 -22.73
CA LEU A 382 -9.29 -2.86 -22.67
C LEU A 382 -9.82 -2.48 -24.06
N ALA A 383 -8.94 -2.40 -25.07
CA ALA A 383 -9.30 -2.11 -26.45
C ALA A 383 -10.29 -3.12 -27.05
N MET A 384 -10.27 -4.38 -26.61
CA MET A 384 -11.18 -5.43 -27.09
C MET A 384 -12.65 -5.22 -26.68
N MET A 385 -12.94 -4.30 -25.76
CA MET A 385 -14.29 -4.02 -25.24
C MET A 385 -14.78 -2.66 -25.75
N GLU A 386 -14.93 -2.53 -27.07
CA GLU A 386 -15.16 -1.27 -27.78
C GLU A 386 -16.41 -0.49 -27.35
N GLU A 387 -17.43 -1.19 -26.83
CA GLU A 387 -18.66 -0.60 -26.31
C GLU A 387 -18.43 0.25 -25.04
N VAL A 388 -17.33 0.04 -24.33
CA VAL A 388 -16.97 0.85 -23.17
C VAL A 388 -16.31 2.13 -23.63
N GLU A 389 -16.92 3.27 -23.30
CA GLU A 389 -16.47 4.60 -23.73
C GLU A 389 -15.59 5.29 -22.69
N CYS A 390 -15.62 4.85 -21.43
CA CYS A 390 -14.77 5.34 -20.35
C CYS A 390 -14.46 4.23 -19.34
N TRP A 391 -13.21 4.13 -18.92
CA TRP A 391 -12.75 3.20 -17.89
C TRP A 391 -12.44 3.92 -16.59
N VAL A 392 -12.81 3.32 -15.46
CA VAL A 392 -12.35 3.73 -14.13
C VAL A 392 -11.60 2.56 -13.53
N GLN A 393 -10.34 2.79 -13.15
CA GLN A 393 -9.56 1.78 -12.44
C GLN A 393 -9.56 2.04 -10.94
N VAL A 394 -10.08 1.08 -10.18
CA VAL A 394 -9.93 0.99 -8.73
C VAL A 394 -8.76 0.04 -8.45
N ALA A 395 -7.56 0.52 -8.77
CA ALA A 395 -6.28 -0.18 -8.64
C ALA A 395 -5.14 0.85 -8.44
N CYS A 396 -3.98 0.65 -9.07
CA CYS A 396 -2.87 1.60 -9.00
C CYS A 396 -3.17 2.91 -9.77
N PRO A 397 -3.18 4.09 -9.11
CA PRO A 397 -3.49 5.38 -9.76
C PRO A 397 -2.48 5.78 -10.83
N ARG A 398 -1.24 5.29 -10.77
CA ARG A 398 -0.18 5.61 -11.74
C ARG A 398 -0.47 5.08 -13.14
N LEU A 399 -1.35 4.08 -13.29
CA LEU A 399 -1.81 3.62 -14.61
C LEU A 399 -2.56 4.72 -15.36
N SER A 400 -3.43 5.46 -14.67
CA SER A 400 -4.13 6.59 -15.27
C SER A 400 -3.20 7.80 -15.45
N ILE A 401 -2.39 8.11 -14.42
CA ILE A 401 -1.56 9.32 -14.38
C ILE A 401 -0.44 9.26 -15.42
N ASP A 402 0.31 8.15 -15.48
CA ASP A 402 1.48 8.03 -16.35
C ASP A 402 1.14 7.44 -17.72
N TRP A 403 0.21 6.48 -17.76
CA TRP A 403 -0.04 5.65 -18.94
C TRP A 403 -1.42 5.88 -19.55
N GLY A 404 -2.21 6.80 -19.01
CA GLY A 404 -3.59 7.03 -19.45
C GLY A 404 -3.71 7.36 -20.95
N TYR A 405 -2.70 8.02 -21.53
CA TYR A 405 -2.65 8.34 -22.96
C TYR A 405 -2.51 7.10 -23.87
N ALA A 406 -1.99 5.98 -23.34
CA ALA A 406 -1.79 4.76 -24.10
C ALA A 406 -3.10 3.97 -24.30
N PHE A 407 -4.16 4.32 -23.56
CA PHE A 407 -5.45 3.67 -23.68
C PHE A 407 -6.31 4.35 -24.76
N PRO A 408 -7.02 3.59 -25.61
CA PRO A 408 -7.86 4.15 -26.67
C PRO A 408 -9.09 4.91 -26.13
N ARG A 409 -9.45 4.66 -24.88
CA ARG A 409 -10.57 5.27 -24.14
C ARG A 409 -10.02 5.85 -22.85
N PRO A 410 -10.61 6.95 -22.32
CA PRO A 410 -10.13 7.58 -21.10
C PRO A 410 -10.11 6.58 -19.93
N LEU A 411 -8.94 6.41 -19.31
CA LEU A 411 -8.73 5.63 -18.10
C LEU A 411 -8.60 6.59 -16.91
N LEU A 412 -9.58 6.57 -16.03
CA LEU A 412 -9.69 7.44 -14.86
C LEU A 412 -9.28 6.74 -13.58
N THR A 413 -8.72 7.49 -12.64
CA THR A 413 -8.65 7.10 -11.23
C THR A 413 -10.04 7.21 -10.57
N PRO A 414 -10.24 6.63 -9.37
CA PRO A 414 -11.49 6.77 -8.63
C PRO A 414 -11.82 8.24 -8.29
N TYR A 415 -10.80 9.03 -7.98
CA TYR A 415 -10.95 10.46 -7.71
C TYR A 415 -11.50 11.19 -8.94
N GLU A 416 -10.89 10.97 -10.10
CA GLU A 416 -11.28 11.60 -11.37
C GLU A 416 -12.69 11.20 -11.79
N ALA A 417 -13.06 9.93 -11.63
CA ALA A 417 -14.42 9.48 -11.87
C ALA A 417 -15.44 10.23 -11.00
N LEU A 418 -15.13 10.43 -9.72
CA LEU A 418 -16.01 11.18 -8.81
C LEU A 418 -16.04 12.67 -9.13
N VAL A 419 -14.96 13.25 -9.68
CA VAL A 419 -14.98 14.61 -10.21
C VAL A 419 -15.93 14.71 -11.41
N VAL A 420 -15.88 13.76 -12.35
CA VAL A 420 -16.80 13.72 -13.51
C VAL A 420 -18.25 13.55 -13.08
N LEU A 421 -18.50 12.69 -12.09
CA LEU A 421 -19.83 12.35 -11.59
C LEU A 421 -20.35 13.33 -10.52
N GLY A 422 -19.68 14.47 -10.32
CA GLY A 422 -20.11 15.53 -9.39
C GLY A 422 -19.99 15.18 -7.90
N GLY A 423 -19.33 14.08 -7.57
CA GLY A 423 -19.11 13.63 -6.20
C GLY A 423 -17.96 14.33 -5.48
N ARG A 424 -16.96 14.85 -6.22
CA ARG A 424 -15.80 15.56 -5.66
C ARG A 424 -15.47 16.82 -6.45
N GLU A 425 -14.81 17.77 -5.81
CA GLU A 425 -14.28 18.96 -6.48
C GLU A 425 -13.11 18.60 -7.40
N SER A 426 -13.02 19.27 -8.55
CA SER A 426 -11.92 19.10 -9.50
C SER A 426 -10.65 19.77 -9.00
N TRP A 427 -9.50 19.18 -9.31
CA TRP A 427 -8.20 19.84 -9.16
C TRP A 427 -8.06 21.04 -10.12
N GLU A 428 -8.89 21.13 -11.16
CA GLU A 428 -8.97 22.28 -12.06
C GLU A 428 -9.61 23.52 -11.37
N GLY A 429 -10.08 23.41 -10.12
CA GLY A 429 -10.75 24.50 -9.40
C GLY A 429 -12.15 24.84 -9.92
N LYS A 430 -12.75 25.91 -9.38
CA LYS A 430 -14.06 26.43 -9.83
C LYS A 430 -13.94 27.28 -11.10
N GLY A 431 -13.37 26.77 -12.18
CA GLY A 431 -13.49 27.43 -13.48
C GLY A 431 -12.39 27.19 -14.49
N VAL A 432 -12.48 26.08 -15.22
CA VAL A 432 -12.12 26.09 -16.63
C VAL A 432 -13.42 26.18 -17.42
N LYS A 433 -13.94 27.41 -17.57
CA LYS A 433 -14.83 27.71 -18.70
C LYS A 433 -13.91 27.86 -19.91
N GLY A 434 -14.11 27.02 -20.92
CA GLY A 434 -13.27 26.95 -22.11
C GLY A 434 -12.82 28.31 -22.63
N GLY A 435 -11.51 28.48 -22.72
CA GLY A 435 -10.85 29.71 -23.15
C GLY A 435 -9.37 29.59 -22.83
N SER A 436 -8.53 29.92 -23.80
CA SER A 436 -7.05 29.84 -23.80
C SER A 436 -6.37 30.80 -22.81
N GLY A 437 -6.82 30.83 -21.56
CA GLY A 437 -6.26 31.65 -20.48
C GLY A 437 -5.38 30.82 -19.56
N GLU A 438 -4.26 31.40 -19.12
CA GLU A 438 -3.32 30.84 -18.15
C GLU A 438 -4.06 30.31 -16.91
N LEU A 439 -3.88 29.02 -16.64
CA LEU A 439 -4.49 28.33 -15.50
C LEU A 439 -3.94 28.91 -14.19
N GLU A 440 -4.79 29.39 -13.29
CA GLU A 440 -4.53 29.24 -11.85
C GLU A 440 -4.70 27.74 -11.52
N ALA A 441 -3.75 26.91 -11.95
CA ALA A 441 -3.83 25.46 -11.89
C ALA A 441 -3.87 24.99 -10.42
N GLY A 442 -4.93 24.32 -10.01
CA GLY A 442 -4.89 23.57 -8.75
C GLY A 442 -3.91 22.39 -8.86
N THR A 443 -3.34 22.00 -7.71
CA THR A 443 -2.37 20.90 -7.62
C THR A 443 -3.06 19.55 -7.80
N TYR A 444 -2.51 18.68 -8.64
CA TYR A 444 -2.99 17.30 -8.76
C TYR A 444 -2.61 16.51 -7.49
N PRO A 445 -3.59 15.91 -6.77
CA PRO A 445 -3.32 15.28 -5.49
C PRO A 445 -2.61 13.93 -5.64
N MET A 446 -1.58 13.69 -4.83
CA MET A 446 -0.87 12.40 -4.75
C MET A 446 -0.90 11.85 -3.32
N ASP A 447 -2.09 11.61 -2.78
CA ASP A 447 -2.32 11.13 -1.41
C ASP A 447 -3.18 9.85 -1.40
N TYR A 448 -3.09 9.02 -2.43
CA TYR A 448 -4.02 7.91 -2.68
C TYR A 448 -4.22 6.97 -1.48
N TYR A 449 -3.15 6.54 -0.82
CA TYR A 449 -3.23 5.66 0.36
C TYR A 449 -3.16 6.40 1.69
N SER A 450 -3.25 7.73 1.68
CA SER A 450 -3.31 8.48 2.94
C SER A 450 -4.57 8.07 3.74
N LYS A 451 -4.56 8.31 5.06
CA LYS A 451 -5.67 7.93 5.95
C LYS A 451 -7.03 8.46 5.48
N GLU A 452 -7.05 9.66 4.90
CA GLU A 452 -8.23 10.31 4.31
C GLU A 452 -8.08 10.47 2.78
N GLY A 453 -7.28 9.59 2.18
CA GLY A 453 -6.79 9.69 0.81
C GLY A 453 -7.74 9.18 -0.26
N LEU A 454 -7.38 9.46 -1.52
CA LEU A 454 -8.24 9.23 -2.70
C LEU A 454 -8.61 7.77 -2.97
N GLY A 455 -7.81 6.81 -2.52
CA GLY A 455 -8.03 5.37 -2.74
C GLY A 455 -9.01 4.74 -1.76
N ARG A 456 -9.36 5.43 -0.66
CA ARG A 456 -10.24 4.94 0.40
C ARG A 456 -11.43 5.88 0.60
N VAL A 457 -12.13 6.17 -0.49
CA VAL A 457 -13.30 7.05 -0.51
C VAL A 457 -14.37 6.54 0.45
N LYS A 458 -14.77 7.38 1.40
CA LYS A 458 -15.95 7.16 2.27
C LYS A 458 -17.15 7.88 1.68
N ALA A 459 -18.35 7.42 2.05
CA ALA A 459 -19.60 8.07 1.63
C ALA A 459 -19.69 9.55 2.08
N GLU A 460 -19.04 9.90 3.18
CA GLU A 460 -18.97 11.26 3.73
C GLU A 460 -18.10 12.20 2.89
N ASP A 461 -17.12 11.65 2.15
CA ASP A 461 -16.17 12.42 1.34
C ASP A 461 -16.75 12.83 -0.03
N VAL A 462 -18.05 12.61 -0.22
CA VAL A 462 -18.72 12.71 -1.52
C VAL A 462 -19.99 13.55 -1.40
N VAL A 463 -20.05 14.65 -2.15
CA VAL A 463 -21.15 15.61 -2.12
C VAL A 463 -22.44 14.96 -2.62
N GLY A 464 -23.56 15.22 -1.94
CA GLY A 464 -24.89 14.74 -2.34
C GLY A 464 -25.41 13.50 -1.61
N ARG A 465 -24.58 12.80 -0.82
CA ARG A 465 -25.01 11.66 0.00
C ARG A 465 -25.26 12.04 1.46
N LYS A 466 -26.44 12.56 1.75
CA LYS A 466 -27.02 12.44 3.11
C LYS A 466 -27.83 11.13 3.16
N ASN A 467 -27.39 10.21 4.02
CA ASN A 467 -28.04 8.93 4.38
C ASN A 467 -28.03 7.81 3.32
N CYS A 468 -26.92 7.08 3.22
CA CYS A 468 -26.98 5.64 2.93
C CYS A 468 -26.66 4.89 4.23
N LYS A 469 -27.70 4.54 5.00
CA LYS A 469 -27.55 3.47 5.99
C LYS A 469 -27.27 2.20 5.20
N ALA A 470 -26.16 1.54 5.51
CA ALA A 470 -25.84 0.23 4.98
C ALA A 470 -27.04 -0.71 5.20
N THR A 471 -27.67 -1.15 4.12
CA THR A 471 -28.60 -2.26 4.15
C THR A 471 -27.76 -3.52 4.36
N ASN A 472 -27.99 -4.18 5.51
CA ASN A 472 -27.32 -5.40 5.98
C ASN A 472 -27.38 -6.56 4.98
#